data_AF-K1ZWB6-F1
#
_entry.id   AF-K1ZWB6-F1
#
_cell.length_a   1.000
_cell.length_b   1.000
_cell.length_c   1.000
_cell.angle_alpha   90.00
_cell.angle_beta   90.00
_cell.angle_gamma   90.00
#
_symmetry.space_group_name_H-M   'P 1'
#
loop_
_entity.id
_entity.type
_entity.pdbx_description
1 polymer ?
#
loop_
_entity_poly.entity_id
_entity_poly.type
_entity_poly.pdbx_seq_one_letter_code
_entity_poly.pdbx_strand_id
1 'polypeptide(L)'
;MTTPSPTPRKKRRGLMIAGPLVLLVAAGSYWLMGGRYEETENAYLHQARISVASSVAGRIDKVLISENQTIAAGDVLFQVDAVPFRLALAQAETAVAAARIGVEQLKLAHQTALAQLKLAEDEAAYQSAERIRQENLVAKGVTTDTQLEDARHAET
;
A
#
# COMPACT_ATOMS: atom_id res chain seq x y z
N MET A 1 3.59 -109.29 52.32
CA MET A 1 3.34 -109.40 50.87
C MET A 1 2.04 -108.69 50.55
N THR A 2 2.07 -107.61 49.77
CA THR A 2 1.25 -107.35 48.57
C THR A 2 1.44 -105.90 48.08
N THR A 3 1.35 -105.76 46.76
CA THR A 3 2.03 -104.82 45.84
C THR A 3 1.11 -103.66 45.39
N PRO A 4 1.65 -102.61 44.72
CA PRO A 4 0.96 -101.34 44.44
C PRO A 4 0.08 -101.38 43.19
N SER A 5 -1.03 -100.61 43.19
CA SER A 5 -1.99 -100.57 42.06
C SER A 5 -1.77 -99.34 41.15
N PRO A 6 -1.63 -99.51 39.82
CA PRO A 6 -1.25 -98.44 38.92
C PRO A 6 -2.43 -97.56 38.50
N THR A 7 -2.23 -96.25 38.59
CA THR A 7 -3.17 -95.18 38.21
C THR A 7 -3.56 -95.17 36.71
N PRO A 8 -4.78 -94.72 36.37
CA PRO A 8 -5.38 -94.96 35.05
C PRO A 8 -4.81 -94.05 33.95
N ARG A 9 -4.19 -94.67 32.94
CA ARG A 9 -3.62 -94.05 31.72
C ARG A 9 -4.61 -93.25 30.84
N LYS A 10 -5.93 -93.33 31.08
CA LYS A 10 -6.97 -92.63 30.30
C LYS A 10 -6.94 -91.10 30.46
N LYS A 11 -6.61 -90.58 31.65
CA LYS A 11 -6.46 -89.14 31.88
C LYS A 11 -5.29 -88.55 31.08
N ARG A 12 -4.24 -89.34 30.86
CA ARG A 12 -3.04 -88.93 30.10
C ARG A 12 -3.29 -88.82 28.59
N ARG A 13 -4.14 -89.69 28.02
CA ARG A 13 -4.58 -89.60 26.61
C ARG A 13 -5.52 -88.42 26.36
N GLY A 14 -6.44 -88.16 27.30
CA GLY A 14 -7.31 -86.98 27.24
C GLY A 14 -6.49 -85.68 27.25
N LEU A 15 -5.46 -85.61 28.11
CA LEU A 15 -4.56 -84.45 28.17
C LEU A 15 -3.72 -84.29 26.89
N MET A 16 -3.31 -85.39 26.26
CA MET A 16 -2.55 -85.38 25.00
C MET A 16 -3.34 -84.89 23.78
N ILE A 17 -4.68 -84.97 23.80
CA ILE A 17 -5.55 -84.47 22.72
C ILE A 17 -6.08 -83.07 23.07
N ALA A 18 -6.44 -82.83 24.34
CA ALA A 18 -6.95 -81.54 24.78
C ALA A 18 -5.89 -80.43 24.69
N GLY A 19 -4.62 -80.72 25.00
CA GLY A 19 -3.53 -79.74 24.92
C GLY A 19 -3.37 -79.15 23.51
N PRO A 20 -3.17 -79.98 22.47
CA PRO A 20 -3.11 -79.50 21.09
C PRO A 20 -4.39 -78.80 20.62
N LEU A 21 -5.56 -79.27 21.05
CA LEU A 21 -6.83 -78.66 20.68
C LEU A 21 -6.98 -77.26 21.26
N VAL A 22 -6.61 -77.07 22.53
CA VAL A 22 -6.61 -75.74 23.18
C VAL A 22 -5.60 -74.82 22.50
N LEU A 23 -4.41 -75.32 22.16
CA LEU A 23 -3.40 -74.56 21.42
C LEU A 23 -3.90 -74.13 20.03
N LEU A 24 -4.59 -75.00 19.30
CA LEU A 24 -5.18 -74.67 18.00
C LEU A 24 -6.28 -73.62 18.11
N VAL A 25 -7.14 -73.71 19.11
CA VAL A 25 -8.21 -72.72 19.35
C VAL A 25 -7.61 -71.36 19.77
N ALA A 26 -6.60 -71.37 20.63
CA ALA A 26 -5.88 -70.16 21.04
C ALA A 26 -5.14 -69.51 19.86
N ALA A 27 -4.45 -70.29 19.04
CA ALA A 27 -3.76 -69.79 17.85
C ALA A 27 -4.76 -69.26 16.79
N GLY A 28 -5.87 -69.98 16.58
CA GLY A 28 -6.93 -69.57 15.66
C GLY A 28 -7.62 -68.27 16.10
N SER A 29 -7.94 -68.13 17.38
CA SER A 29 -8.52 -66.90 17.93
C SER A 29 -7.55 -65.72 17.87
N TYR A 30 -6.28 -65.93 18.21
CA TYR A 30 -5.23 -64.92 18.09
C TYR A 30 -5.06 -64.46 16.64
N TRP A 31 -5.02 -65.38 15.68
CA TRP A 31 -4.90 -65.05 14.26
C TRP A 31 -6.13 -64.29 13.73
N LEU A 32 -7.34 -64.68 14.16
CA LEU A 32 -8.58 -64.00 13.76
C LEU A 32 -8.71 -62.59 14.36
N MET A 33 -8.08 -62.33 15.50
CA MET A 33 -8.08 -61.04 16.18
C MET A 33 -6.94 -60.11 15.71
N GLY A 34 -5.77 -60.66 15.36
CA GLY A 34 -4.54 -59.89 15.14
C GLY A 34 -4.41 -59.15 13.81
N GLY A 35 -5.24 -59.44 12.80
CA GLY A 35 -5.05 -58.90 11.43
C GLY A 35 -6.06 -57.87 10.93
N ARG A 36 -6.93 -57.35 11.81
CA ARG A 36 -8.13 -56.58 11.38
C ARG A 36 -8.02 -55.06 11.51
N TYR A 37 -6.96 -54.56 12.16
CA TYR A 37 -6.79 -53.14 12.44
C TYR A 37 -5.36 -52.74 12.13
N GLU A 38 -5.15 -52.24 10.91
CA GLU A 38 -3.97 -51.46 10.57
C GLU A 38 -4.28 -50.01 10.95
N GLU A 39 -3.84 -49.59 12.14
CA GLU A 39 -3.94 -48.18 12.53
C GLU A 39 -2.86 -47.39 11.78
N THR A 40 -3.22 -46.85 10.62
CA THR A 40 -2.37 -45.87 9.93
C THR A 40 -2.67 -44.49 10.47
N GLU A 41 -1.77 -44.01 11.33
CA GLU A 41 -1.83 -42.69 11.98
C GLU A 41 -1.26 -41.57 11.07
N ASN A 42 -1.41 -41.69 9.75
CA ASN A 42 -0.84 -40.75 8.79
C ASN A 42 -1.92 -39.87 8.16
N ALA A 43 -2.54 -39.01 8.97
CA ALA A 43 -3.40 -37.94 8.48
C ALA A 43 -2.59 -36.66 8.22
N TYR A 44 -2.08 -36.49 6.99
CA TYR A 44 -1.46 -35.23 6.59
C TYR A 44 -2.53 -34.21 6.17
N LEU A 45 -2.86 -33.29 7.07
CA LEU A 45 -3.74 -32.16 6.76
C LEU A 45 -3.07 -31.24 5.73
N HIS A 46 -3.62 -31.22 4.51
CA HIS A 46 -3.22 -30.28 3.47
C HIS A 46 -3.96 -28.97 3.69
N GLN A 47 -3.40 -28.10 4.55
CA GLN A 47 -3.92 -26.76 4.75
C GLN A 47 -3.31 -25.81 3.72
N ALA A 48 -4.17 -25.17 2.91
CA ALA A 48 -3.75 -24.10 2.03
C ALA A 48 -3.18 -22.94 2.88
N ARG A 49 -1.88 -22.70 2.76
CA ARG A 49 -1.21 -21.55 3.39
C ARG A 49 -0.97 -20.49 2.33
N ILE A 50 -1.49 -19.28 2.58
CA ILE A 50 -1.26 -18.11 1.74
C ILE A 50 -0.34 -17.18 2.52
N SER A 51 0.76 -16.78 1.89
CA SER A 51 1.65 -15.77 2.47
C SER A 51 1.05 -14.39 2.24
N VAL A 52 0.83 -13.63 3.31
CA VAL A 52 0.33 -12.25 3.25
C VAL A 52 1.52 -11.31 3.41
N ALA A 53 1.77 -10.47 2.41
CA ALA A 53 2.85 -9.49 2.43
C ALA A 53 2.30 -8.08 2.18
N SER A 54 2.95 -7.08 2.79
CA SER A 54 2.69 -5.67 2.48
C SER A 54 3.09 -5.37 1.05
N SER A 55 2.28 -4.59 0.33
CA SER A 55 2.64 -4.03 -0.98
C SER A 55 3.71 -2.93 -0.87
N VAL A 56 3.88 -2.37 0.33
CA VAL A 56 4.81 -1.27 0.60
C VAL A 56 5.93 -1.75 1.52
N ALA A 57 7.17 -1.48 1.14
CA ALA A 57 8.34 -1.75 1.96
C ALA A 57 8.43 -0.72 3.10
N GLY A 58 8.65 -1.18 4.33
CA GLY A 58 8.81 -0.30 5.48
C GLY A 58 9.07 -1.08 6.76
N ARG A 59 9.52 -0.36 7.80
CA ARG A 59 9.70 -0.94 9.13
C ARG A 59 8.33 -1.24 9.74
N ILE A 60 8.18 -2.44 10.29
CA ILE A 60 6.97 -2.82 11.04
C ILE A 60 7.03 -2.12 12.40
N ASP A 61 6.00 -1.34 12.72
CA ASP A 61 5.83 -0.67 14.01
C ASP A 61 5.19 -1.63 15.01
N LYS A 62 4.12 -2.33 14.60
CA LYS A 62 3.36 -3.25 15.46
C LYS A 62 2.95 -4.50 14.72
N VAL A 63 3.04 -5.63 15.42
CA VAL A 63 2.42 -6.90 15.03
C VAL A 63 1.24 -7.11 15.97
N LEU A 64 0.04 -7.24 15.41
CA LEU A 64 -1.21 -7.26 16.17
C LEU A 64 -1.80 -8.67 16.30
N ILE A 65 -1.07 -9.69 15.80
CA ILE A 65 -1.52 -11.08 15.78
C ILE A 65 -0.63 -11.99 16.61
N SER A 66 -1.24 -13.07 17.10
CA SER A 66 -0.54 -14.21 17.70
C SER A 66 -0.65 -15.45 16.82
N GLU A 67 0.25 -16.42 17.04
CA GLU A 67 0.21 -17.70 16.32
C GLU A 67 -1.14 -18.42 16.53
N ASN A 68 -1.66 -19.03 15.46
CA ASN A 68 -2.94 -19.76 15.45
C ASN A 68 -4.19 -18.94 15.83
N GLN A 69 -4.10 -17.61 15.79
CA GLN A 69 -5.26 -16.75 16.02
C GLN A 69 -6.25 -16.83 14.85
N THR A 70 -7.53 -17.01 15.17
CA THR A 70 -8.61 -16.89 14.19
C THR A 70 -8.84 -15.41 13.86
N ILE A 71 -8.72 -15.04 12.59
CA ILE A 71 -8.88 -13.68 12.09
C ILE A 71 -10.04 -13.61 11.08
N ALA A 72 -10.68 -12.45 10.99
CA ALA A 72 -11.69 -12.16 9.98
C ALA A 72 -11.08 -11.38 8.80
N ALA A 73 -11.79 -11.35 7.67
CA ALA A 73 -11.39 -10.52 6.54
C ALA A 73 -11.47 -9.03 6.92
N GLY A 74 -10.36 -8.31 6.74
CA GLY A 74 -10.24 -6.89 7.08
C GLY A 74 -9.48 -6.60 8.38
N ASP A 75 -9.12 -7.63 9.15
CA ASP A 75 -8.33 -7.44 10.36
C ASP A 75 -6.91 -6.95 10.06
N VAL A 76 -6.44 -5.98 10.84
CA VAL A 76 -5.10 -5.41 10.69
C VAL A 76 -4.09 -6.36 11.33
N LEU A 77 -3.26 -7.00 10.50
CA LEU A 77 -2.29 -7.99 10.98
C LEU A 77 -0.98 -7.35 11.45
N PHE A 78 -0.50 -6.36 10.70
CA PHE A 78 0.73 -5.62 10.98
C PHE A 78 0.58 -4.17 10.55
N GLN A 79 1.21 -3.27 11.30
CA GLN A 79 1.24 -1.84 11.01
C GLN A 79 2.65 -1.43 10.59
N VAL A 80 2.77 -0.79 9.43
CA VAL A 80 4.02 -0.23 8.92
C VAL A 80 4.19 1.20 9.44
N ASP A 81 5.42 1.60 9.76
CA ASP A 81 5.77 2.95 10.19
C ASP A 81 5.35 4.00 9.15
N ALA A 82 4.38 4.83 9.52
CA ALA A 82 3.80 5.84 8.65
C ALA A 82 4.62 7.15 8.59
N VAL A 83 5.68 7.31 9.40
CA VAL A 83 6.45 8.56 9.46
C VAL A 83 7.07 8.94 8.11
N PRO A 84 7.78 8.05 7.38
CA PRO A 84 8.37 8.40 6.09
C PRO A 84 7.33 8.79 5.04
N PHE A 85 6.18 8.10 5.04
CA PHE A 85 5.09 8.36 4.10
C PHE A 85 4.41 9.70 4.37
N ARG A 86 4.18 10.04 5.64
CA ARG A 86 3.63 11.35 6.01
C ARG A 86 4.59 12.49 5.67
N LEU A 87 5.89 12.28 5.84
CA LEU A 87 6.88 13.26 5.45
C LEU A 87 6.91 13.47 3.93
N ALA A 88 6.90 12.38 3.15
CA ALA A 88 6.84 12.45 1.69
C ALA A 88 5.56 13.16 1.19
N LEU A 89 4.42 12.89 1.84
CA LEU A 89 3.17 13.58 1.56
C LEU A 89 3.29 15.09 1.86
N ALA A 90 3.79 15.46 3.04
CA ALA A 90 3.97 16.87 3.41
C ALA A 90 4.93 17.60 2.47
N GLN A 91 5.99 16.93 2.00
CA GLN A 91 6.90 17.49 0.99
C GLN A 91 6.20 17.73 -0.34
N ALA A 92 5.39 16.76 -0.82
CA ALA A 92 4.62 16.91 -2.04
C ALA A 92 3.58 18.03 -1.94
N GLU A 93 2.88 18.14 -0.81
CA GLU A 93 1.94 19.23 -0.54
C GLU A 93 2.64 20.59 -0.54
N THR A 94 3.82 20.68 0.07
CA THR A 94 4.64 21.90 0.07
C THR A 94 5.09 22.28 -1.34
N ALA A 95 5.50 21.30 -2.16
CA ALA A 95 5.88 21.54 -3.54
C ALA A 95 4.72 22.10 -4.37
N VAL A 96 3.50 21.57 -4.17
CA VAL A 96 2.29 22.10 -4.82
C VAL A 96 1.97 23.51 -4.33
N ALA A 97 2.08 23.78 -3.03
CA ALA A 97 1.86 25.11 -2.47
C ALA A 97 2.86 26.13 -3.04
N ALA A 98 4.14 25.77 -3.14
CA ALA A 98 5.17 26.62 -3.73
C ALA A 98 4.88 26.91 -5.21
N ALA A 99 4.48 25.90 -5.99
CA ALA A 99 4.10 26.08 -7.38
C ALA A 99 2.89 27.02 -7.54
N ARG A 100 1.88 26.91 -6.66
CA ARG A 100 0.73 27.83 -6.65
C ARG A 100 1.16 29.26 -6.36
N ILE A 101 2.02 29.48 -5.37
CA ILE A 101 2.57 30.81 -5.07
C ILE A 101 3.30 31.38 -6.30
N GLY A 102 4.11 30.57 -6.98
CA GLY A 102 4.79 30.99 -8.20
C GLY A 102 3.84 31.42 -9.32
N VAL A 103 2.73 30.70 -9.52
CA VAL A 103 1.70 31.07 -10.49
C VAL A 103 1.02 32.39 -10.11
N GLU A 104 0.68 32.59 -8.83
CA GLU A 104 0.07 33.85 -8.39
C GLU A 104 1.03 35.04 -8.52
N GLN A 105 2.33 34.84 -8.23
CA GLN A 105 3.35 35.86 -8.47
C GLN A 105 3.44 36.23 -9.96
N LEU A 106 3.41 35.23 -10.85
CA LEU A 106 3.45 35.48 -12.29
C LEU A 106 2.20 36.23 -12.77
N LYS A 107 1.02 35.89 -12.23
CA LYS A 107 -0.22 36.63 -12.52
C LYS A 107 -0.14 38.08 -12.07
N LEU A 108 0.37 38.34 -10.87
CA LEU A 108 0.57 39.70 -10.37
C LEU A 108 1.56 40.46 -11.25
N ALA A 109 2.70 39.86 -11.59
CA ALA A 109 3.67 40.45 -12.51
C ALA A 109 3.03 40.78 -13.87
N HIS A 110 2.22 39.88 -14.41
CA HIS A 110 1.49 40.11 -15.66
C HIS A 110 0.50 41.27 -15.55
N GLN A 111 -0.28 41.35 -14.47
CA GLN A 111 -1.18 42.49 -14.23
C GLN A 111 -0.42 43.81 -14.11
N THR A 112 0.74 43.83 -13.43
CA THR A 112 1.57 45.03 -13.35
C THR A 112 2.11 45.45 -14.71
N ALA A 113 2.52 44.49 -15.56
CA ALA A 113 2.97 44.77 -16.92
C ALA A 113 1.85 45.33 -17.79
N LEU A 114 0.62 44.81 -17.67
CA LEU A 114 -0.54 45.36 -18.38
C LEU A 114 -0.88 46.78 -17.92
N ALA A 115 -0.78 47.07 -16.61
CA ALA A 115 -1.00 48.41 -16.09
C ALA A 115 0.07 49.40 -16.60
N GLN A 116 1.34 48.97 -16.66
CA GLN A 116 2.42 49.79 -17.24
C GLN A 116 2.23 50.03 -18.74
N LEU A 117 1.80 49.01 -19.48
CA LEU A 117 1.46 49.16 -20.90
C LEU A 117 0.36 50.19 -21.09
N LYS A 118 -0.72 50.10 -20.32
CA LYS A 118 -1.82 51.07 -20.38
C LYS A 118 -1.36 52.49 -20.06
N LEU A 119 -0.51 52.67 -19.05
CA LEU A 119 0.05 53.98 -18.71
C LEU A 119 0.90 54.54 -19.86
N ALA A 120 1.71 53.71 -20.51
CA ALA A 120 2.52 54.12 -21.66
C ALA A 120 1.64 54.49 -22.88
N GLU A 121 0.56 53.75 -23.12
CA GLU A 121 -0.42 54.06 -24.17
C GLU A 121 -1.14 55.39 -23.89
N ASP A 122 -1.59 55.62 -22.66
CA ASP A 122 -2.26 56.85 -22.26
C ASP A 122 -1.32 58.06 -22.36
N GLU A 123 -0.04 57.90 -21.98
CA GLU A 123 0.99 58.93 -22.15
C GLU A 123 1.24 59.25 -23.63
N ALA A 124 1.42 58.23 -24.49
CA ALA A 124 1.59 58.44 -25.92
C ALA A 124 0.38 59.14 -26.56
N ALA A 125 -0.84 58.77 -26.14
CA ALA A 125 -2.06 59.43 -26.59
C ALA A 125 -2.11 60.91 -26.14
N TYR A 126 -1.71 61.20 -24.90
CA TYR A 126 -1.63 62.58 -24.40
C TYR A 126 -0.63 63.42 -25.19
N GLN A 127 0.59 62.91 -25.42
CA GLN A 127 1.64 63.60 -26.17
C GLN A 127 1.19 63.91 -27.62
N SER A 128 0.58 62.93 -28.31
CA SER A 128 0.06 63.14 -29.66
C SER A 128 -1.07 64.19 -29.70
N ALA A 129 -1.97 64.20 -28.72
CA ALA A 129 -3.04 65.19 -28.62
C ALA A 129 -2.51 66.59 -28.30
N GLU A 130 -1.48 66.71 -27.45
CA GLU A 130 -0.80 67.97 -27.18
C GLU A 130 -0.14 68.51 -28.45
N ARG A 131 0.60 67.67 -29.18
CA ARG A 131 1.23 68.03 -30.45
C ARG A 131 0.22 68.58 -31.46
N ILE A 132 -0.88 67.87 -31.70
CA ILE A 132 -1.95 68.32 -32.61
C ILE A 132 -2.51 69.66 -32.15
N ARG A 133 -2.65 69.88 -30.84
CA ARG A 133 -3.10 71.15 -30.29
C ARG A 133 -2.11 72.28 -30.59
N GLN A 134 -0.82 72.05 -30.37
CA GLN A 134 0.24 73.03 -30.65
C GLN A 134 0.33 73.35 -32.15
N GLU A 135 0.25 72.34 -33.03
CA GLU A 135 0.19 72.51 -34.49
C GLU A 135 -0.98 73.42 -34.90
N ASN A 136 -2.16 73.22 -34.31
CA ASN A 136 -3.33 74.05 -34.56
C ASN A 136 -3.20 75.49 -34.05
N LEU A 137 -2.46 75.72 -32.96
CA LEU A 137 -2.21 77.07 -32.42
C LEU A 137 -1.20 77.85 -33.26
N VAL A 138 -0.16 77.18 -33.77
CA VAL A 138 0.80 77.76 -34.71
C VAL A 138 0.11 78.12 -36.03
N ALA A 139 -0.73 77.23 -36.57
CA ALA A 139 -1.49 77.50 -37.80
C ALA A 139 -2.43 78.72 -37.68
N LYS A 140 -2.89 79.04 -36.46
CA LYS A 140 -3.74 80.21 -36.18
C LYS A 140 -2.95 81.49 -35.88
N GLY A 141 -1.62 81.45 -35.88
CA GLY A 141 -0.74 82.61 -35.68
C GLY A 141 -0.66 83.11 -34.24
N VAL A 142 -1.02 82.28 -33.25
CA VAL A 142 -1.15 82.68 -31.83
C VAL A 142 0.10 82.32 -31.00
N THR A 143 1.03 81.52 -31.51
CA THR A 143 2.24 81.08 -30.77
C THR A 143 3.52 81.03 -31.63
N THR A 144 4.67 80.90 -30.97
CA THR A 144 6.03 80.95 -31.53
C THR A 144 6.50 79.56 -32.01
N ASP A 145 7.21 79.49 -33.13
CA ASP A 145 7.64 78.24 -33.81
C ASP A 145 8.46 77.28 -32.91
N THR A 146 9.14 77.84 -31.91
CA THR A 146 9.99 77.12 -30.95
C THR A 146 9.22 76.11 -30.09
N GLN A 147 7.96 76.41 -29.71
CA GLN A 147 7.15 75.49 -28.89
C GLN A 147 6.71 74.24 -29.67
N LEU A 148 6.62 74.34 -31.01
CA LEU A 148 6.27 73.22 -31.87
C LEU A 148 7.46 72.29 -32.11
N GLU A 149 8.68 72.83 -32.20
CA GLU A 149 9.90 72.02 -32.30
C GLU A 149 10.17 71.25 -30.99
N ASP A 150 9.99 71.87 -29.82
CA ASP A 150 10.14 71.20 -28.53
C ASP A 150 9.16 70.02 -28.36
N ALA A 151 7.90 70.19 -28.79
CA ALA A 151 6.90 69.12 -28.75
C ALA A 151 7.23 67.94 -29.70
N ARG A 152 7.88 68.20 -30.85
CA ARG A 152 8.32 67.14 -31.77
C ARG A 152 9.56 66.40 -31.26
N HIS A 153 10.45 67.09 -30.55
CA HIS A 153 11.64 66.47 -29.97
C HIS A 153 11.34 65.57 -28.76
N ALA A 154 10.22 65.79 -28.07
CA ALA A 154 9.79 64.93 -26.96
C ALA A 154 9.29 63.54 -27.42
N GLU A 155 9.01 63.32 -28.71
CA GLU A 155 8.53 62.05 -29.27
C GLU A 155 9.63 61.08 -29.75
N THR A 156 10.88 61.53 -29.91
CA THR A 156 12.02 60.68 -30.34
C THR A 156 12.78 60.09 -29.16
#